data_AF-A0A7X6VP12-F1
#
_entry.id   AF-A0A7X6VP12-F1
#
_cell.length_a   1.000
_cell.length_b   1.000
_cell.length_c   1.000
_cell.angle_alpha   90.00
_cell.angle_beta   90.00
_cell.angle_gamma   90.00
#
_symmetry.space_group_name_H-M   'P 1'
#
loop_
_entity.id
_entity.type
_entity.pdbx_description
1 polymer ?
#
loop_
_entity_poly.entity_id
_entity_poly.type
_entity_poly.pdbx_seq_one_letter_code
_entity_poly.pdbx_strand_id
1 'polypeptide(L)' 'MAKEKSKSTKNIKIKSDEIPTLKSPTETLLGKIVIWIVLIAMVGGVLAGLIYAIVAGNI' A
#
# COMPACT_ATOMS: atom_id res chain seq x y z
N MET A 1 29.28 -41.95 -21.12
CA MET A 1 28.19 -41.22 -20.43
C MET A 1 28.70 -39.81 -20.13
N ALA A 2 28.41 -38.85 -21.01
CA ALA A 2 28.88 -37.47 -20.88
C ALA A 2 28.02 -36.74 -19.84
N LYS A 3 28.67 -36.18 -18.80
CA LYS A 3 28.00 -35.33 -17.81
C LYS A 3 27.64 -34.00 -18.46
N GLU A 4 26.34 -33.78 -18.65
CA GLU A 4 25.77 -32.51 -19.08
C GLU A 4 26.13 -31.42 -18.07
N LYS A 5 26.96 -30.45 -18.49
CA LYS A 5 27.22 -29.24 -17.69
C LYS A 5 25.96 -28.37 -17.77
N SER A 6 25.13 -28.49 -16.73
CA SER A 6 24.02 -27.57 -16.46
C SER A 6 24.53 -26.13 -16.53
N LYS A 7 24.10 -25.42 -17.58
CA LYS A 7 24.41 -24.02 -17.83
C LYS A 7 23.60 -23.22 -16.82
N SER A 8 24.26 -22.81 -15.73
CA SER A 8 23.69 -21.91 -14.73
C SER A 8 23.16 -20.67 -15.42
N THR A 9 21.82 -20.57 -15.50
CA THR A 9 21.11 -19.38 -15.95
C THR A 9 21.43 -18.27 -14.97
N LYS A 10 22.44 -17.47 -15.32
CA LYS A 10 22.83 -16.27 -14.60
C LYS A 10 21.59 -15.37 -14.59
N ASN A 11 20.93 -15.30 -13.44
CA ASN A 11 19.83 -14.38 -13.19
C ASN A 11 20.45 -12.97 -13.32
N ILE A 12 20.31 -12.37 -14.50
CA ILE A 12 20.72 -10.99 -14.73
C ILE A 12 19.74 -10.18 -13.89
N LYS A 13 20.18 -9.85 -12.66
CA LYS A 13 19.52 -8.86 -11.82
C LYS A 13 19.67 -7.53 -12.56
N ILE A 14 18.69 -7.23 -13.41
CA ILE A 14 18.56 -5.96 -14.10
C ILE A 14 18.57 -4.92 -12.98
N LYS A 15 19.64 -4.13 -12.93
CA LYS A 15 19.77 -3.00 -12.03
C LYS A 15 18.74 -1.97 -12.45
N SER A 16 17.54 -2.06 -11.87
CA SER A 16 16.48 -1.05 -11.98
C SER A 16 16.85 0.26 -11.25
N ASP A 17 18.14 0.56 -11.15
CA ASP A 17 18.71 1.65 -10.34
C ASP A 17 18.73 3.00 -11.11
N GLU A 18 18.32 3.03 -12.38
CA GLU A 18 18.40 4.23 -13.24
C GLU A 18 17.04 4.81 -13.66
N ILE A 19 15.93 4.25 -13.17
CA ILE A 19 14.62 4.89 -13.33
C ILE A 19 14.26 5.44 -11.94
N PRO A 20 14.06 6.75 -11.76
CA PRO A 20 13.54 7.27 -10.50
C PRO A 20 12.15 6.65 -10.29
N THR A 21 12.09 5.56 -9.54
CA THR A 21 10.83 4.94 -9.16
C THR A 21 10.14 5.94 -8.24
N LEU A 22 9.03 6.51 -8.72
CA LEU A 22 8.16 7.32 -7.90
C LEU A 22 7.73 6.41 -6.75
N LYS A 23 8.31 6.64 -5.56
CA LYS A 23 8.00 5.86 -4.37
C LYS A 23 6.49 5.91 -4.17
N SER A 24 5.86 4.74 -4.05
CA SER A 24 4.43 4.69 -3.85
C SER A 24 4.10 5.42 -2.53
N PRO A 25 2.94 6.07 -2.41
CA PRO A 25 2.55 6.74 -1.17
C PRO A 25 2.61 5.78 0.03
N THR A 26 2.34 4.49 -0.19
CA THR A 26 2.45 3.40 0.78
C THR A 26 3.87 3.09 1.25
N GLU A 27 4.90 3.48 0.50
CA GLU A 27 6.32 3.30 0.86
C GLU A 27 6.88 4.49 1.65
N THR A 28 6.23 5.65 1.58
CA THR A 28 6.64 6.85 2.30
C THR A 28 5.93 6.96 3.65
N LEU A 29 6.63 7.41 4.70
CA LEU A 29 6.05 7.60 6.04
C LEU A 29 4.87 8.59 6.02
N LEU A 30 5.01 9.67 5.24
CA LEU A 30 3.95 10.66 5.06
C LEU A 30 2.75 10.09 4.31
N GLY A 31 2.97 9.34 3.23
CA GLY A 31 1.87 8.74 2.50
C GLY A 31 1.12 7.68 3.32
N LYS A 32 1.82 6.91 4.17
CA LYS A 32 1.17 6.04 5.17
C LYS A 32 0.30 6.83 6.15
N ILE A 33 0.78 7.96 6.67
CA ILE A 33 0.00 8.84 7.56
C ILE A 33 -1.28 9.32 6.86
N VAL A 34 -1.16 9.77 5.60
CA VAL A 34 -2.30 10.29 4.82
C VAL A 34 -3.34 9.20 4.59
N ILE A 35 -2.89 8.01 4.21
CA ILE A 35 -3.77 6.84 4.02
C ILE A 35 -4.51 6.51 5.32
N TRP A 36 -3.83 6.58 6.46
CA TRP A 36 -4.43 6.27 7.75
C TRP A 36 -5.48 7.32 8.16
N ILE A 37 -5.23 8.60 7.92
CA ILE A 37 -6.20 9.68 8.15
C ILE A 37 -7.45 9.47 7.29
N VAL A 38 -7.29 9.13 6.01
CA VAL A 38 -8.42 8.87 5.10
C VAL A 38 -9.24 7.67 5.57
N LEU A 39 -8.59 6.59 5.99
CA LEU A 39 -9.26 5.41 6.55
C LEU A 39 -10.04 5.76 7.82
N ILE A 40 -9.43 6.50 8.74
CA ILE A 40 -10.08 6.93 9.99
C ILE A 40 -11.24 7.87 9.69
N ALA A 41 -11.10 8.81 8.77
CA ALA A 41 -12.18 9.72 8.39
C ALA A 41 -13.37 8.96 7.78
N MET A 42 -13.10 7.95 6.95
CA MET A 42 -14.14 7.13 6.34
C MET A 42 -14.91 6.32 7.39
N VAL A 43 -14.22 5.67 8.32
CA VAL A 43 -14.87 4.88 9.39
C VAL A 43 -15.51 5.78 10.44
N GLY A 44 -14.79 6.82 10.86
CA GLY A 44 -15.22 7.78 11.88
C GLY A 44 -16.41 8.62 11.42
N GLY A 45 -16.49 8.98 10.14
CA GLY A 45 -17.64 9.68 9.59
C GLY A 45 -18.92 8.85 9.64
N VAL A 46 -18.83 7.55 9.33
CA VAL A 46 -19.98 6.63 9.44
C VAL A 46 -20.42 6.46 10.90
N LEU A 47 -19.48 6.26 11.82
CA LEU A 47 -19.78 6.14 13.26
C LEU A 47 -20.37 7.43 13.82
N ALA A 48 -19.78 8.59 13.50
CA ALA A 48 -20.28 9.88 13.95
C ALA A 48 -21.66 10.19 13.37
N GLY A 49 -21.90 9.84 12.11
CA GLY A 49 -23.21 9.99 11.47
C GLY A 49 -24.28 9.09 12.12
N LEU A 50 -23.95 7.84 12.44
CA LEU A 50 -24.83 6.93 13.17
C LEU A 50 -25.15 7.44 14.58
N ILE A 51 -24.12 7.86 15.33
CA ILE A 51 -24.30 8.43 16.67
C ILE A 51 -25.16 9.69 16.58
N TYR A 52 -24.89 10.58 15.63
CA TYR A 52 -25.68 11.78 15.41
C TYR A 52 -27.13 11.45 15.07
N ALA A 53 -27.39 10.49 14.18
CA ALA A 53 -28.75 10.11 13.81
C ALA A 53 -29.55 9.56 15.00
N ILE A 54 -28.92 8.75 15.85
CA ILE A 54 -29.52 8.20 17.08
C ILE A 54 -29.77 9.33 18.11
N VAL A 55 -28.79 10.21 18.33
CA VAL A 55 -28.90 11.31 19.32
C VAL A 55 -29.87 12.40 18.87
N ALA A 56 -29.92 12.71 17.58
CA ALA A 56 -30.84 13.68 17.01
C ALA A 56 -32.30 13.16 16.97
N GLY A 57 -32.54 11.89 17.32
CA GLY A 57 -33.88 11.29 17.27
C GLY A 57 -34.43 11.19 15.85
N ASN A 58 -33.54 11.12 14.86
CA ASN A 58 -33.86 11.08 13.44
C ASN A 58 -34.07 9.64 12.91
N ILE A 59 -34.13 8.67 13.83
CA ILE A 59 -34.38 7.23 13.65
C ILE A 59 -35.51 6.82 14.59
#